data_AF-A0A7I7LFF4-F1
#
_entry.id   AF-A0A7I7LFF4-F1
#
_cell.length_a   1.000
_cell.length_b   1.000
_cell.length_c   1.000
_cell.angle_alpha   90.00
_cell.angle_beta   90.00
_cell.angle_gamma   90.00
#
_symmetry.space_group_name_H-M   'P 1'
#
loop_
_entity.id
_entity.type
_entity.pdbx_description
1 polymer ?
#
loop_
_entity_poly.entity_id
_entity_poly.type
_entity_poly.pdbx_seq_one_letter_code
_entity_poly.pdbx_strand_id
1 'polypeptide(L)' 'MTQVNNGKTSRWTFRDVSGTPPKISLQRDLADSVVVCQHVLSAVSNIVLDVNVCAPNVADQASEIADTMAAKVPT' A
#
# COMPACT_ATOMS: atom_id res chain seq x y z
N MET A 1 6.25 -14.77 -1.45
CA MET A 1 6.35 -14.45 -2.90
C MET A 1 7.78 -14.06 -3.23
N THR A 2 8.30 -14.47 -4.39
CA THR A 2 9.61 -14.05 -4.89
C THR A 2 9.43 -13.04 -6.02
N GLN A 3 10.19 -11.93 -5.97
CA GLN A 3 10.23 -10.89 -6.99
C GLN A 3 11.65 -10.78 -7.54
N VAL A 4 11.81 -10.77 -8.86
CA VAL A 4 13.07 -10.48 -9.54
C VAL A 4 12.93 -9.16 -10.27
N ASN A 5 13.77 -8.18 -9.94
CA ASN A 5 13.80 -6.88 -10.60
C ASN A 5 15.25 -6.49 -10.88
N ASN A 6 15.57 -6.26 -12.16
CA ASN A 6 16.92 -5.90 -12.61
C ASN A 6 18.02 -6.84 -12.06
N GLY A 7 17.77 -8.15 -12.16
CA GLY A 7 18.67 -9.20 -11.65
C GLY A 7 18.74 -9.35 -10.12
N LYS A 8 18.06 -8.50 -9.35
CA LYS A 8 17.98 -8.58 -7.89
C LYS A 8 16.75 -9.37 -7.47
N THR A 9 16.93 -10.31 -6.54
CA THR A 9 15.84 -11.13 -5.99
C THR A 9 15.44 -10.60 -4.62
N SER A 10 14.15 -10.32 -4.44
CA SER A 10 13.52 -9.94 -3.17
C SER A 10 12.45 -10.96 -2.81
N ARG A 11 12.38 -11.33 -1.53
CA ARG A 11 11.30 -12.17 -0.99
C ARG A 11 10.35 -11.30 -0.18
N TRP A 12 9.07 -11.41 -0.46
CA TRP A 12 8.00 -10.65 0.19
C TRP A 12 6.98 -11.59 0.84
N THR A 13 6.56 -11.25 2.05
CA THR A 13 5.44 -11.89 2.75
C THR A 13 4.28 -10.91 2.75
N PHE A 14 3.12 -11.32 2.23
CA PHE A 14 1.90 -10.51 2.27
C PHE A 14 1.13 -10.83 3.54
N ARG A 15 0.61 -9.79 4.18
CA ARG A 15 -0.33 -9.90 5.30
C ARG A 15 -1.75 -10.03 4.77
N ASP A 16 -2.71 -10.10 5.68
CA ASP A 16 -4.12 -10.11 5.31
C ASP A 16 -4.53 -8.80 4.64
N VAL A 17 -5.44 -8.90 3.68
CA VAL A 17 -6.11 -7.73 3.09
C VAL A 17 -7.03 -7.12 4.14
N SER A 18 -6.95 -5.80 4.30
CA SER A 18 -7.71 -5.01 5.27
C SER A 18 -8.31 -3.75 4.62
N GLY A 19 -8.92 -2.89 5.43
CA GLY A 19 -9.62 -1.69 4.98
C GLY A 19 -11.14 -1.84 5.02
N THR A 20 -11.83 -0.73 4.78
CA THR A 20 -13.29 -0.66 4.72
C THR A 20 -13.70 0.02 3.40
N PRO A 21 -14.82 -0.39 2.77
CA PRO A 21 -15.25 0.23 1.52
C PRO A 21 -15.31 1.77 1.61
N PRO A 22 -14.83 2.51 0.60
CA PRO A 22 -14.36 2.05 -0.72
C PRO A 22 -12.85 1.75 -0.80
N LYS A 23 -12.17 1.50 0.34
CA LYS A 23 -10.72 1.32 0.45
C LYS A 23 -10.31 -0.14 0.67
N ILE A 24 -9.24 -0.55 0.00
CA ILE A 24 -8.55 -1.84 0.17
C ILE A 24 -7.10 -1.55 0.57
N SER A 25 -6.59 -2.21 1.60
CA SER A 25 -5.23 -2.05 2.12
C SER A 25 -4.54 -3.41 2.21
N LEU A 26 -3.27 -3.46 1.84
CA LEU A 26 -2.45 -4.66 1.93
C LEU A 26 -1.04 -4.30 2.36
N GLN A 27 -0.59 -4.91 3.46
CA GLN A 27 0.80 -4.82 3.88
C GLN A 27 1.64 -5.98 3.33
N ARG A 28 2.91 -5.69 3.03
CA ARG A 28 3.91 -6.69 2.67
C ARG A 28 5.26 -6.41 3.31
N ASP A 29 5.83 -7.44 3.91
CA ASP A 29 7.12 -7.41 4.60
C ASP A 29 8.24 -7.87 3.66
N LEU A 30 9.33 -7.11 3.59
CA LEU A 30 10.53 -7.53 2.88
C LEU A 30 11.35 -8.47 3.75
N ALA A 31 11.67 -9.66 3.25
CA ALA A 31 12.52 -10.62 3.95
C ALA A 31 13.89 -10.01 4.26
N ASP A 32 14.44 -10.35 5.43
CA ASP A 32 15.76 -9.93 5.88
C ASP A 32 15.92 -8.39 5.95
N SER A 33 14.81 -7.67 6.18
CA SER A 33 14.75 -6.20 6.23
C SER A 33 13.72 -5.72 7.25
N VAL A 34 13.87 -4.48 7.71
CA VAL A 34 12.85 -3.77 8.53
C VAL A 34 11.80 -3.06 7.66
N VAL A 35 11.95 -3.12 6.33
CA VAL A 35 11.04 -2.44 5.40
C VAL A 35 9.71 -3.17 5.34
N VAL A 36 8.65 -2.41 5.61
CA VAL A 36 7.26 -2.81 5.36
C VAL A 36 6.72 -1.87 4.29
N CYS A 37 6.00 -2.42 3.31
CA CYS A 37 5.23 -1.65 2.37
C CYS A 37 3.73 -1.80 2.66
N GLN A 38 2.99 -0.70 2.61
CA GLN A 38 1.53 -0.71 2.58
C GLN A 38 1.08 -0.22 1.20
N HIS A 39 0.27 -1.03 0.53
CA HIS A 39 -0.40 -0.69 -0.72
C HIS A 39 -1.88 -0.47 -0.45
N VAL A 40 -2.41 0.67 -0.88
CA VAL A 40 -3.80 1.06 -0.70
C VAL A 40 -4.40 1.43 -2.05
N LEU A 41 -5.58 0.86 -2.33
CA LEU A 41 -6.46 1.28 -3.40
C LEU A 41 -7.72 1.90 -2.78
N SER A 42 -8.12 3.08 -3.24
CA SER A 42 -9.36 3.74 -2.83
C SER A 42 -10.08 4.31 -4.05
N ALA A 43 -11.42 4.27 -4.05
CA ALA A 43 -12.22 4.85 -5.13
C ALA A 43 -13.05 6.03 -4.61
N VAL A 44 -13.01 7.14 -5.35
CA VAL A 44 -13.81 8.34 -5.10
C VAL A 44 -14.29 8.90 -6.44
N SER A 45 -15.60 9.11 -6.58
CA SER A 45 -16.25 9.48 -7.85
C SER A 45 -15.83 8.55 -9.00
N ASN A 46 -15.16 9.06 -10.03
CA ASN A 46 -14.62 8.32 -11.17
C ASN A 46 -13.09 8.13 -11.12
N ILE A 47 -12.48 8.29 -9.95
CA ILE A 47 -11.02 8.25 -9.75
C ILE A 47 -10.66 7.06 -8.85
N VAL A 48 -9.62 6.33 -9.23
CA VAL A 48 -8.94 5.35 -8.37
C VAL A 48 -7.64 5.96 -7.87
N LEU A 49 -7.48 5.97 -6.55
CA LEU A 49 -6.27 6.38 -5.86
C LEU A 49 -5.45 5.13 -5.56
N ASP A 50 -4.24 5.05 -6.15
CA ASP A 50 -3.28 3.97 -5.93
C ASP A 50 -2.07 4.53 -5.19
N VAL A 51 -1.88 4.07 -3.94
CA VAL A 51 -0.87 4.59 -3.03
C VAL A 51 -0.04 3.44 -2.48
N ASN A 52 1.28 3.48 -2.67
CA ASN A 52 2.22 2.52 -2.10
C ASN A 52 3.29 3.26 -1.29
N VAL A 53 3.35 2.98 0.02
CA VAL A 53 4.34 3.55 0.95
C VAL A 53 5.23 2.44 1.46
N CYS A 54 6.55 2.64 1.45
CA CYS A 54 7.53 1.67 1.93
C CYS A 54 8.55 2.36 2.85
N ALA A 55 8.62 1.94 4.11
CA ALA A 55 9.57 2.45 5.10
C ALA A 55 9.66 1.47 6.29
N PRO A 56 10.61 1.65 7.21
CA PRO A 56 10.51 1.03 8.53
C PRO A 56 9.23 1.49 9.26
N ASN A 57 8.58 0.58 9.98
CA ASN A 57 7.39 0.87 10.81
C ASN A 57 6.18 1.45 10.05
N VAL A 58 5.98 1.06 8.80
CA VAL A 58 4.72 1.36 8.08
C VAL A 58 3.57 0.56 8.71
N ALA A 59 2.52 1.26 9.09
CA ALA A 59 1.29 0.74 9.67
C ALA A 59 0.07 1.17 8.84
N ASP A 60 -0.17 2.48 8.73
CA ASP A 60 -1.36 3.02 8.05
C ASP A 60 -1.10 4.25 7.15
N GLN A 61 0.15 4.61 6.94
CA GLN A 61 0.54 5.84 6.25
C GLN A 61 0.04 5.89 4.79
N ALA A 62 -0.07 4.75 4.09
CA ALA A 62 -0.63 4.74 2.74
C ALA A 62 -2.15 5.04 2.75
N SER A 63 -2.86 4.59 3.79
CA SER A 63 -4.28 4.92 3.98
C SER A 63 -4.48 6.39 4.25
N GLU A 64 -3.68 6.98 5.14
CA GLU A 64 -3.76 8.41 5.48
C GLU A 64 -3.50 9.29 4.25
N ILE A 65 -2.53 8.91 3.41
CA ILE A 65 -2.26 9.59 2.14
C ILE A 65 -3.45 9.44 1.19
N ALA A 66 -4.00 8.24 1.03
CA ALA A 66 -5.16 8.00 0.18
C ALA A 66 -6.39 8.82 0.63
N ASP A 67 -6.64 8.92 1.94
CA ASP A 67 -7.74 9.72 2.51
C ASP A 67 -7.51 11.22 2.27
N THR A 68 -6.26 11.69 2.41
CA THR A 68 -5.87 13.08 2.10
C THR A 68 -6.03 13.40 0.61
N MET A 69 -5.74 12.46 -0.28
CA MET A 69 -5.97 12.61 -1.72
C MET A 69 -7.47 12.63 -2.03
N ALA A 70 -8.25 11.73 -1.43
CA ALA A 70 -9.69 11.65 -1.62
C ALA A 70 -10.40 12.95 -1.21
N ALA A 71 -9.96 13.58 -0.11
CA ALA A 71 -10.48 14.87 0.34
C ALA A 71 -10.22 16.04 -0.64
N LYS A 72 -9.32 15.87 -1.61
CA LYS A 72 -9.02 16.85 -2.67
C LYS A 72 -9.74 16.58 -3.98
N VAL A 73 -10.43 15.45 -4.10
CA VAL A 73 -11.20 15.14 -5.31
C VAL A 73 -12.50 15.97 -5.28
N PRO A 74 -12.78 16.77 -6.33
CA PRO A 74 -14.02 17.51 -6.42
C PRO A 74 -15.23 16.55 -6.41
N THR A 75 -16.25 16.92 -5.64
CA THR A 75 -17.56 16.24 -5.61
C THR A 75 -18.48 16.71 -6.71
#